data_AF-G9KGV2-F1
#
_entry.id   AF-G9KGV2-F1
#
_cell.length_a   1.000
_cell.length_b   1.000
_cell.length_c   1.000
_cell.angle_alpha   90.00
_cell.angle_beta   90.00
_cell.angle_gamma   90.00
#
_symmetry.space_group_name_H-M   'P 1'
#
loop_
_entity.id
_entity.type
_entity.pdbx_description
1 polymer ?
#
loop_
_entity_poly.entity_id
_entity_poly.type
_entity_poly.pdbx_seq_one_letter_code
_entity_poly.pdbx_strand_id
1 'polypeptide(L)'
;IAGSLGKAVISGKTSSILGFNISSMSITNPIPSPSDSAWTKVTAQPVERFAFPVHHVAFVSSLSVIAQPVPAQPGQPFSQQPSVKAVDSDGNCVSVGITSLTLKAVLKDSNNNQISGLSGNTTIPFSSCWANYTDLTLLRTGKNYKIEFILDDVVRVESGTLSLAAQSVSGGGGTSGGGNSGRASTVGTAAQIMVPVISCLLGRLVLLEVFMATVLISNIDLGY
;
A
#
# COMPACT_ATOMS: atom_id res chain seq x y z
N ILE A 1 22.79 -51.68 -45.06
CA ILE A 1 23.46 -50.78 -44.09
C ILE A 1 22.98 -51.07 -42.65
N ALA A 2 21.70 -50.98 -42.32
CA ALA A 2 21.21 -51.28 -40.96
C ALA A 2 21.52 -52.72 -40.48
N GLY A 3 21.35 -53.73 -41.35
CA GLY A 3 21.64 -55.13 -40.99
C GLY A 3 23.13 -55.47 -40.81
N SER A 4 24.03 -54.77 -41.51
CA SER A 4 25.48 -54.94 -41.36
C SER A 4 26.01 -54.25 -40.11
N LEU A 5 25.46 -53.09 -39.77
CA LEU A 5 25.71 -52.40 -38.51
C LEU A 5 25.21 -53.21 -37.32
N GLY A 6 23.97 -53.68 -37.31
CA GLY A 6 23.43 -54.49 -36.21
C GLY A 6 24.26 -55.75 -35.91
N LYS A 7 24.71 -56.47 -36.96
CA LYS A 7 25.63 -57.61 -36.79
C LYS A 7 26.99 -57.19 -36.24
N ALA A 8 27.53 -56.06 -36.67
CA ALA A 8 28.80 -55.54 -36.18
C ALA A 8 28.71 -55.13 -34.70
N VAL A 9 27.56 -54.61 -34.25
CA VAL A 9 27.28 -54.28 -32.84
C VAL A 9 27.30 -55.53 -31.97
N ILE A 10 26.57 -56.58 -32.36
CA ILE A 10 26.51 -57.84 -31.59
C ILE A 10 27.87 -58.57 -31.59
N SER A 11 28.64 -58.44 -32.67
CA SER A 11 29.95 -59.10 -32.81
C SER A 11 31.15 -58.27 -32.33
N GLY A 12 30.93 -57.07 -31.76
CA GLY A 12 31.99 -56.21 -31.24
C GLY A 12 32.94 -55.62 -32.30
N LYS A 13 32.52 -55.60 -33.58
CA LYS A 13 33.31 -55.14 -34.73
C LYS A 13 32.83 -53.80 -35.31
N THR A 14 32.14 -53.01 -34.51
CA THR A 14 31.54 -51.73 -34.91
C THR A 14 32.57 -50.70 -35.37
N SER A 15 33.73 -50.66 -34.70
CA SER A 15 34.85 -49.78 -35.07
C SER A 15 35.38 -50.06 -36.48
N SER A 16 35.34 -51.32 -36.93
CA SER A 16 35.76 -51.73 -38.27
C SER A 16 34.76 -51.33 -39.37
N ILE A 17 33.48 -51.14 -39.02
CA ILE A 17 32.45 -50.70 -39.97
C ILE A 17 32.41 -49.17 -40.08
N LEU A 18 32.65 -48.48 -38.96
CA LEU A 18 32.56 -47.01 -38.89
C LEU A 18 33.90 -46.30 -39.11
N GLY A 19 35.04 -47.02 -39.01
CA GLY A 19 36.38 -46.48 -39.31
C GLY A 19 37.00 -45.67 -38.18
N PHE A 20 36.42 -45.69 -36.98
CA PHE A 20 36.94 -45.01 -35.78
C PHE A 20 36.61 -45.81 -34.51
N ASN A 21 37.30 -45.51 -33.41
CA ASN A 21 37.14 -46.23 -32.15
C ASN A 21 35.86 -45.80 -31.40
N ILE A 22 35.14 -46.75 -30.82
CA ILE A 22 33.88 -46.52 -30.11
C ILE A 22 34.05 -46.97 -28.66
N SER A 23 34.05 -46.02 -27.73
CA SER A 23 34.28 -46.31 -26.31
C SER A 23 33.05 -46.86 -25.60
N SER A 24 31.83 -46.56 -26.07
CA SER A 24 30.60 -47.12 -25.53
C SER A 24 29.46 -47.09 -26.55
N MET A 25 28.52 -48.02 -26.41
CA MET A 25 27.31 -48.12 -27.21
C MET A 25 26.21 -48.80 -26.39
N SER A 26 24.98 -48.31 -26.48
CA SER A 26 23.81 -48.92 -25.88
C SER A 26 22.74 -49.19 -26.94
N ILE A 27 22.03 -50.30 -26.79
CA ILE A 27 20.82 -50.62 -27.56
C ILE A 27 19.66 -50.45 -26.61
N THR A 28 18.72 -49.57 -26.94
CA THR A 28 17.44 -49.49 -26.25
C THR A 28 16.40 -50.29 -27.03
N ASN A 29 15.47 -50.90 -26.31
CA ASN A 29 14.35 -51.59 -26.94
C ASN A 29 13.54 -50.59 -27.79
N PRO A 30 13.05 -51.00 -28.98
CA PRO A 30 12.17 -50.15 -29.77
C PRO A 30 10.90 -49.84 -28.97
N ILE A 31 10.31 -48.68 -29.23
CA ILE A 31 9.00 -48.34 -28.67
C ILE A 31 8.01 -49.43 -29.10
N PRO A 32 7.21 -49.99 -28.17
CA PRO A 32 6.22 -51.02 -28.50
C PRO A 32 5.25 -50.56 -29.59
N SER A 33 4.78 -51.48 -30.43
CA SER A 33 3.78 -51.19 -31.47
C SER A 33 2.56 -50.48 -30.87
N PRO A 34 1.92 -49.52 -31.58
CA PRO A 34 0.65 -48.92 -31.13
C PRO A 34 -0.45 -49.94 -30.83
N SER A 35 -0.36 -51.15 -31.40
CA SER A 35 -1.29 -52.27 -31.17
C SER A 35 -0.93 -53.14 -29.96
N ASP A 36 0.12 -52.80 -29.20
CA ASP A 36 0.55 -53.58 -28.03
C ASP A 36 -0.43 -53.40 -26.85
N SER A 37 -0.88 -54.52 -26.28
CA SER A 37 -1.71 -54.58 -25.08
C SER A 37 -1.09 -53.88 -23.84
N ALA A 38 0.21 -53.62 -23.83
CA ALA A 38 0.84 -52.80 -22.80
C ALA A 38 0.30 -51.35 -22.82
N TRP A 39 -0.04 -50.81 -23.99
CA TRP A 39 -0.63 -49.48 -24.12
C TRP A 39 -2.00 -49.40 -23.45
N THR A 40 -2.82 -50.46 -23.51
CA THR A 40 -4.13 -50.46 -22.85
C THR A 40 -4.00 -50.36 -21.33
N LYS A 41 -2.91 -50.86 -20.74
CA LYS A 41 -2.63 -50.68 -19.29
C LYS A 41 -2.29 -49.23 -18.96
N VAL A 42 -1.55 -48.55 -19.83
CA VAL A 42 -1.19 -47.12 -19.64
C VAL A 42 -2.42 -46.24 -19.84
N THR A 43 -3.27 -46.52 -20.83
CA THR A 43 -4.51 -45.76 -21.07
C THR A 43 -5.58 -46.00 -20.01
N ALA A 44 -5.57 -47.18 -19.36
CA ALA A 44 -6.47 -47.51 -18.27
C ALA A 44 -6.03 -46.94 -16.91
N GLN A 45 -4.80 -46.39 -16.79
CA GLN A 45 -4.41 -45.68 -15.58
C GLN A 45 -5.29 -44.42 -15.43
N PRO A 46 -5.95 -44.23 -14.28
CA PRO A 46 -6.70 -43.00 -14.02
C PRO A 46 -5.75 -41.81 -14.13
N VAL A 47 -6.06 -40.87 -15.03
CA VAL A 47 -5.34 -39.60 -15.06
C VAL A 47 -5.88 -38.75 -13.90
N GLU A 48 -5.15 -38.72 -12.78
CA GLU A 48 -5.50 -37.85 -11.64
C GLU A 48 -5.19 -36.38 -11.97
N ARG A 49 -6.03 -35.76 -12.80
CA ARG A 49 -5.97 -34.31 -13.08
C ARG A 49 -6.51 -33.43 -11.95
N PHE A 50 -6.96 -34.03 -10.85
CA PHE A 50 -7.51 -33.34 -9.68
C PHE A 50 -6.48 -33.12 -8.56
N ALA A 51 -5.21 -33.52 -8.76
CA ALA A 51 -4.18 -33.44 -7.73
C ALA A 51 -3.49 -32.06 -7.61
N PHE A 52 -3.87 -31.08 -8.43
CA PHE A 52 -3.33 -29.73 -8.33
C PHE A 52 -4.35 -28.81 -7.67
N PRO A 53 -4.05 -28.23 -6.50
CA PRO A 53 -4.85 -27.15 -5.96
C PRO A 53 -4.97 -26.07 -7.03
N VAL A 54 -6.20 -25.76 -7.45
CA VAL A 54 -6.44 -24.60 -8.31
C VAL A 54 -6.17 -23.38 -7.46
N HIS A 55 -4.96 -22.83 -7.58
CA HIS A 55 -4.62 -21.57 -6.95
C HIS A 55 -5.26 -20.45 -7.79
N HIS A 56 -6.39 -19.95 -7.34
CA HIS A 56 -7.00 -18.77 -7.92
C HIS A 56 -6.07 -17.57 -7.70
N VAL A 57 -5.83 -16.79 -8.75
CA VAL A 57 -5.23 -15.46 -8.60
C VAL A 57 -6.25 -14.57 -7.90
N ALA A 58 -5.95 -14.17 -6.67
CA ALA A 58 -6.79 -13.24 -5.92
C ALA A 58 -6.52 -11.81 -6.42
N PHE A 59 -7.59 -11.06 -6.69
CA PHE A 59 -7.52 -9.65 -7.05
C PHE A 59 -7.78 -8.78 -5.82
N VAL A 60 -7.16 -7.61 -5.75
CA VAL A 60 -7.44 -6.64 -4.70
C VAL A 60 -8.85 -6.08 -4.91
N SER A 61 -9.74 -6.32 -3.95
CA SER A 61 -11.07 -5.76 -3.94
C SER A 61 -11.14 -4.50 -3.08
N SER A 62 -10.39 -4.46 -1.98
CA SER A 62 -10.36 -3.32 -1.07
C SER A 62 -9.02 -3.15 -0.36
N LEU A 63 -8.87 -2.00 0.30
CA LEU A 63 -7.76 -1.70 1.20
C LEU A 63 -8.29 -1.62 2.64
N SER A 64 -7.49 -2.07 3.60
CA SER A 64 -7.81 -2.00 5.02
C SER A 64 -6.71 -1.29 5.78
N VAL A 65 -7.04 -0.23 6.52
CA VAL A 65 -6.09 0.45 7.41
C VAL A 65 -6.00 -0.33 8.71
N ILE A 66 -4.85 -0.97 8.94
CA ILE A 66 -4.63 -1.85 10.10
C ILE A 66 -3.98 -1.08 11.25
N ALA A 67 -3.00 -0.23 10.95
CA ALA A 67 -2.46 0.71 11.92
C ALA A 67 -2.92 2.11 11.53
N GLN A 68 -3.57 2.80 12.48
CA GLN A 68 -4.02 4.18 12.27
C GLN A 68 -2.86 5.15 12.48
N PRO A 69 -2.79 6.26 11.72
CA PRO A 69 -1.81 7.31 11.97
C PRO A 69 -2.13 8.04 13.28
N VAL A 70 -1.11 8.29 14.09
CA VAL A 70 -1.24 9.11 15.30
C VAL A 70 -0.37 10.37 15.16
N PRO A 71 -0.98 11.57 15.05
CA PRO A 71 -0.26 12.83 14.97
C PRO A 71 0.74 13.00 16.12
N ALA A 72 1.98 13.34 15.78
CA ALA A 72 2.99 13.78 16.75
C ALA A 72 2.95 15.31 16.88
N GLN A 73 4.08 15.98 17.02
CA GLN A 73 4.16 17.45 16.94
C GLN A 73 4.16 17.89 15.46
N PRO A 74 3.77 19.14 15.14
CA PRO A 74 3.84 19.65 13.77
C PRO A 74 5.25 19.51 13.19
N GLY A 75 5.36 18.89 12.01
CA GLY A 75 6.65 18.63 11.37
C GLY A 75 7.42 17.43 11.89
N GLN A 76 6.91 16.70 12.88
CA GLN A 76 7.48 15.42 13.32
C GLN A 76 6.73 14.24 12.66
N PRO A 77 7.43 13.14 12.34
CA PRO A 77 6.77 11.91 11.91
C PRO A 77 5.70 11.47 12.90
N PHE A 78 4.63 10.87 12.40
CA PHE A 78 3.60 10.29 13.26
C PHE A 78 4.21 9.35 14.29
N SER A 79 3.73 9.44 15.53
CA SER A 79 4.18 8.58 16.63
C SER A 79 3.80 7.12 16.38
N GLN A 80 2.68 6.90 15.68
CA GLN A 80 2.34 5.64 15.05
C GLN A 80 2.13 5.88 13.55
N GLN A 81 2.94 5.20 12.74
CA GLN A 81 2.83 5.26 11.29
C GLN A 81 1.69 4.35 10.78
N PRO A 82 1.00 4.75 9.70
CA PRO A 82 -0.07 3.94 9.16
C PRO A 82 0.46 2.73 8.39
N SER A 83 -0.29 1.64 8.49
CA SER A 83 -0.06 0.40 7.75
C SER A 83 -1.36 -0.02 7.09
N VAL A 84 -1.30 -0.25 5.79
CA VAL A 84 -2.46 -0.57 4.95
C VAL A 84 -2.26 -1.93 4.32
N LYS A 85 -3.31 -2.75 4.35
CA LYS A 85 -3.34 -4.10 3.81
C LYS A 85 -4.24 -4.15 2.58
N ALA A 86 -3.74 -4.73 1.49
CA ALA A 86 -4.54 -5.06 0.32
C ALA A 86 -5.27 -6.40 0.53
N VAL A 87 -6.59 -6.40 0.32
CA VAL A 87 -7.43 -7.58 0.57
C VAL A 87 -8.39 -7.89 -0.59
N ASP A 88 -8.77 -9.16 -0.70
CA ASP A 88 -9.83 -9.62 -1.61
C ASP A 88 -11.23 -9.34 -1.04
N SER A 89 -12.28 -9.80 -1.73
CA SER A 89 -13.67 -9.64 -1.31
C SER A 89 -14.00 -10.34 0.01
N ASP A 90 -13.22 -11.35 0.39
CA ASP A 90 -13.39 -12.14 1.61
C ASP A 90 -12.50 -11.62 2.75
N GLY A 91 -11.69 -10.58 2.51
CA GLY A 91 -10.79 -9.99 3.49
C GLY A 91 -9.42 -10.66 3.59
N ASN A 92 -9.09 -11.60 2.69
CA ASN A 92 -7.80 -12.28 2.69
C ASN A 92 -6.71 -11.40 2.09
N CYS A 93 -5.48 -11.60 2.55
CA CYS A 93 -4.28 -10.89 2.09
C CYS A 93 -4.01 -11.17 0.60
N VAL A 94 -3.97 -10.12 -0.23
CA VAL A 94 -3.63 -10.23 -1.66
C VAL A 94 -2.21 -9.69 -1.87
N SER A 95 -1.29 -10.56 -2.26
CA SER A 95 0.11 -10.17 -2.47
C SER A 95 0.26 -9.33 -3.73
N VAL A 96 0.45 -8.03 -3.53
CA VAL A 96 0.70 -7.04 -4.59
C VAL A 96 2.16 -6.58 -4.67
N GLY A 97 3.02 -6.98 -3.73
CA GLY A 97 4.42 -6.53 -3.67
C GLY A 97 5.34 -7.05 -4.78
N ILE A 98 4.90 -8.01 -5.60
CA ILE A 98 5.60 -8.42 -6.83
C ILE A 98 5.20 -7.58 -8.06
N THR A 99 4.21 -6.71 -7.90
CA THR A 99 3.72 -5.82 -8.96
C THR A 99 4.33 -4.41 -8.78
N SER A 100 4.33 -3.60 -9.83
CA SER A 100 4.75 -2.19 -9.77
C SER A 100 3.73 -1.27 -9.06
N LEU A 101 2.77 -1.86 -8.34
CA LEU A 101 1.72 -1.14 -7.65
C LEU A 101 2.29 -0.39 -6.43
N THR A 102 1.84 0.85 -6.28
CA THR A 102 2.23 1.71 -5.15
C THR A 102 0.98 2.23 -4.45
N LEU A 103 1.13 2.52 -3.16
CA LEU A 103 0.11 3.15 -2.35
C LEU A 103 0.45 4.63 -2.14
N LYS A 104 -0.47 5.50 -2.54
CA LYS A 104 -0.35 6.95 -2.38
C LYS A 104 -1.19 7.43 -1.19
N ALA A 105 -0.59 8.19 -0.28
CA ALA A 105 -1.26 8.84 0.84
C ALA A 105 -1.54 10.31 0.53
N VAL A 106 -2.77 10.74 0.79
CA VAL A 106 -3.26 12.10 0.51
C VAL A 106 -3.97 12.65 1.74
N LEU A 107 -3.70 13.89 2.12
CA LEU A 107 -4.39 14.54 3.24
C LEU A 107 -5.73 15.14 2.78
N LYS A 108 -6.78 14.88 3.55
CA LYS A 108 -8.11 15.47 3.36
C LYS A 108 -8.52 16.30 4.57
N ASP A 109 -9.21 17.41 4.31
CA ASP A 109 -9.84 18.24 5.33
C ASP A 109 -11.18 17.66 5.81
N SER A 110 -11.82 18.33 6.76
CA SER A 110 -13.13 17.92 7.30
C SER A 110 -14.27 17.93 6.27
N ASN A 111 -14.08 18.63 5.15
CA ASN A 111 -15.03 18.71 4.04
C ASN A 111 -14.71 17.68 2.94
N ASN A 112 -13.77 16.77 3.19
CA ASN A 112 -13.24 15.79 2.25
C ASN A 112 -12.50 16.39 1.04
N ASN A 113 -12.06 17.64 1.12
CA ASN A 113 -11.21 18.21 0.08
C ASN A 113 -9.77 17.74 0.27
N GLN A 114 -9.12 17.36 -0.82
CA GLN A 114 -7.68 17.11 -0.82
C GLN A 114 -6.93 18.42 -0.56
N ILE A 115 -6.03 18.40 0.41
CA ILE A 115 -5.22 19.55 0.82
C ILE A 115 -3.74 19.19 0.90
N SER A 116 -2.87 20.19 0.81
CA SER A 116 -1.44 20.03 1.12
C SER A 116 -1.20 19.97 2.63
N GLY A 117 -0.11 19.34 3.08
CA GLY A 117 0.25 19.31 4.50
C GLY A 117 0.71 17.95 5.01
N LEU A 118 0.76 16.93 4.16
CA LEU A 118 1.44 15.67 4.43
C LEU A 118 2.85 15.72 3.81
N SER A 119 3.87 15.34 4.57
CA SER A 119 5.25 15.19 4.06
C SER A 119 5.83 13.82 4.42
N GLY A 120 7.07 13.58 4.00
CA GLY A 120 7.71 12.25 4.02
C GLY A 120 7.49 11.53 2.69
N ASN A 121 7.68 10.21 2.67
CA ASN A 121 7.41 9.41 1.49
C ASN A 121 5.93 9.05 1.40
N THR A 122 5.18 9.88 0.66
CA THR A 122 3.73 9.70 0.50
C THR A 122 3.34 8.59 -0.48
N THR A 123 4.29 8.07 -1.27
CA THR A 123 4.03 6.99 -2.23
C THR A 123 5.02 5.85 -2.01
N ILE A 124 4.53 4.70 -1.56
CA ILE A 124 5.38 3.55 -1.21
C ILE A 124 4.98 2.29 -2.00
N PRO A 125 5.92 1.40 -2.31
CA PRO A 125 5.59 0.09 -2.85
C PRO A 125 4.95 -0.80 -1.77
N PHE A 126 4.29 -1.87 -2.22
CA PHE A 126 3.86 -2.93 -1.33
C PHE A 126 4.98 -3.95 -1.09
N SER A 127 4.98 -4.54 0.11
CA SER A 127 5.71 -5.76 0.44
C SER A 127 4.70 -6.85 0.76
N SER A 128 4.60 -7.86 -0.10
CA SER A 128 3.48 -8.80 -0.09
C SER A 128 2.13 -8.05 -0.19
N CYS A 129 1.21 -8.19 0.78
CA CYS A 129 -0.05 -7.43 0.81
C CYS A 129 0.00 -6.16 1.66
N TRP A 130 1.16 -5.75 2.15
CA TRP A 130 1.30 -4.65 3.11
C TRP A 130 2.00 -3.44 2.50
N ALA A 131 1.47 -2.25 2.78
CA ALA A 131 2.12 -0.97 2.54
C ALA A 131 2.31 -0.28 3.91
N ASN A 132 3.56 -0.18 4.33
CA ASN A 132 3.94 0.34 5.64
C ASN A 132 4.67 1.67 5.47
N TYR A 133 4.04 2.75 5.92
CA TYR A 133 4.70 4.04 5.96
C TYR A 133 5.65 4.10 7.16
N THR A 134 6.71 4.91 7.04
CA THR A 134 7.75 5.03 8.08
C THR A 134 8.00 6.47 8.50
N ASP A 135 7.68 7.44 7.65
CA ASP A 135 8.09 8.84 7.81
C ASP A 135 6.98 9.85 7.50
N LEU A 136 5.71 9.42 7.41
CA LEU A 136 4.61 10.35 7.18
C LEU A 136 4.49 11.34 8.33
N THR A 137 4.37 12.60 7.95
CA THR A 137 4.41 13.75 8.85
C THR A 137 3.28 14.71 8.52
N LEU A 138 2.61 15.24 9.54
CA LEU A 138 1.58 16.27 9.38
C LEU A 138 2.16 17.65 9.71
N LEU A 139 2.13 18.54 8.71
CA LEU A 139 2.67 19.89 8.79
C LEU A 139 1.65 20.94 9.23
N ARG A 140 0.35 20.58 9.22
CA ARG A 140 -0.73 21.51 9.53
C ARG A 140 -1.39 21.19 10.86
N THR A 141 -1.60 22.24 11.65
CA THR A 141 -2.45 22.19 12.83
C THR A 141 -3.91 22.34 12.42
N GLY A 142 -4.81 21.72 13.16
CA GLY A 142 -6.24 21.68 12.85
C GLY A 142 -6.92 20.46 13.44
N LYS A 143 -8.20 20.27 13.10
CA LYS A 143 -9.02 19.16 13.60
C LYS A 143 -9.69 18.42 12.45
N ASN A 144 -9.99 17.16 12.68
CA ASN A 144 -10.76 16.29 11.78
C ASN A 144 -10.16 16.11 10.38
N TYR A 145 -8.83 16.09 10.28
CA TYR A 145 -8.16 15.66 9.06
C TYR A 145 -8.29 14.15 8.88
N LYS A 146 -8.14 13.67 7.65
CA LYS A 146 -8.01 12.24 7.33
C LYS A 146 -6.90 12.03 6.31
N ILE A 147 -6.34 10.83 6.28
CA ILE A 147 -5.46 10.40 5.20
C ILE A 147 -6.24 9.41 4.33
N GLU A 148 -6.34 9.72 3.04
CA GLU A 148 -6.85 8.81 2.02
C GLU A 148 -5.66 8.06 1.41
N PHE A 149 -5.76 6.74 1.39
CA PHE A 149 -4.81 5.85 0.76
C PHE A 149 -5.38 5.35 -0.56
N ILE A 150 -4.63 5.53 -1.64
CA ILE A 150 -5.07 5.29 -3.01
C ILE A 150 -4.13 4.29 -3.67
N LEU A 151 -4.67 3.19 -4.14
CA LEU A 151 -3.98 2.17 -4.94
C LEU A 151 -4.48 2.28 -6.38
N ASP A 152 -3.53 2.49 -7.31
CA ASP A 152 -3.76 2.54 -8.76
C ASP A 152 -4.90 3.49 -9.19
N ASP A 153 -5.11 4.57 -8.44
CA ASP A 153 -6.20 5.57 -8.62
C ASP A 153 -7.65 5.04 -8.58
N VAL A 154 -7.84 3.74 -8.32
CA VAL A 154 -9.14 3.06 -8.31
C VAL A 154 -9.56 2.67 -6.90
N VAL A 155 -8.70 1.97 -6.15
CA VAL A 155 -9.05 1.43 -4.83
C VAL A 155 -8.63 2.43 -3.75
N ARG A 156 -9.57 2.80 -2.88
CA ARG A 156 -9.37 3.83 -1.85
C ARG A 156 -9.79 3.36 -0.47
N VAL A 157 -9.09 3.83 0.56
CA VAL A 157 -9.52 3.71 1.96
C VAL A 157 -9.09 4.95 2.74
N GLU A 158 -9.90 5.35 3.71
CA GLU A 158 -9.59 6.48 4.60
C GLU A 158 -9.12 6.00 5.97
N SER A 159 -8.21 6.77 6.57
CA SER A 159 -7.88 6.65 7.99
C SER A 159 -9.03 7.14 8.87
N GLY A 160 -8.92 6.88 10.17
CA GLY A 160 -9.66 7.62 11.19
C GLY A 160 -9.29 9.10 11.19
N THR A 161 -10.06 9.90 11.93
CA THR A 161 -9.85 11.34 12.04
C THR A 161 -8.62 11.69 12.87
N LEU A 162 -7.87 12.68 12.41
CA LEU A 162 -6.61 13.17 12.95
C LEU A 162 -6.79 14.62 13.38
N SER A 163 -6.22 15.01 14.52
CA SER A 163 -6.22 16.40 14.96
C SER A 163 -4.84 16.74 15.53
N LEU A 164 -4.35 17.93 15.21
CA LEU A 164 -3.06 18.41 15.66
C LEU A 164 -3.19 19.82 16.24
N ALA A 165 -2.94 19.96 17.53
CA ALA A 165 -2.99 21.25 18.20
C ALA A 165 -1.76 22.10 17.86
N ALA A 166 -1.93 23.43 17.82
CA ALA A 166 -0.80 24.34 17.79
C ALA A 166 -0.07 24.30 19.14
N GLN A 167 1.26 24.23 19.12
CA GLN A 167 2.06 24.32 20.34
C GLN A 167 2.01 25.75 20.88
N SER A 168 1.58 25.90 22.13
CA SER A 168 1.83 27.12 22.90
C SER A 168 3.27 27.12 23.36
N VAL A 169 4.11 28.00 22.79
CA VAL A 169 5.49 28.17 23.24
C VAL A 169 5.46 28.90 24.58
N SER A 170 5.61 28.16 25.69
CA SER A 170 5.91 28.76 26.99
C SER A 170 7.38 29.15 27.01
N GLY A 171 7.69 30.42 26.72
CA GLY A 171 9.05 30.96 26.78
C GLY A 171 9.62 30.92 28.20
N GLY A 172 10.33 29.86 28.55
CA GLY A 172 11.16 29.79 29.76
C GLY A 172 12.46 30.54 29.58
N GLY A 173 12.45 31.85 29.84
CA GLY A 173 13.66 32.67 29.88
C GLY A 173 14.47 32.38 31.15
N GLY A 174 15.42 31.44 31.07
CA GLY A 174 16.42 31.21 32.11
C GLY A 174 17.64 32.09 31.90
N THR A 175 17.80 33.15 32.71
CA THR A 175 19.02 33.96 32.75
C THR A 175 19.92 33.47 33.89
N SER A 176 21.10 32.98 33.54
CA SER A 176 22.18 32.63 34.49
C SER A 176 23.06 33.85 34.77
N GLY A 177 23.11 34.30 36.02
CA GLY A 177 24.06 35.31 36.50
C GLY A 177 24.25 35.17 38.01
N GLY A 178 25.45 34.78 38.46
CA GLY A 178 25.78 34.53 39.86
C GLY A 178 26.02 35.80 40.68
N GLY A 179 25.80 35.71 41.99
CA GLY A 179 26.13 36.74 42.97
C GLY A 179 25.41 36.53 44.30
N ASN A 180 26.16 36.52 45.39
CA ASN A 180 25.81 35.96 46.70
C ASN A 180 24.96 36.87 47.60
N SER A 181 24.34 36.24 48.62
CA SER A 181 23.91 36.76 49.93
C SER A 181 22.73 37.74 50.02
N GLY A 182 21.60 37.23 50.53
CA GLY A 182 20.50 38.05 51.06
C GLY A 182 19.26 37.23 51.35
N ARG A 183 19.08 36.83 52.62
CA ARG A 183 17.88 36.16 53.14
C ARG A 183 16.62 37.00 52.87
N ALA A 184 15.57 36.39 52.32
CA ALA A 184 14.17 36.54 52.76
C ALA A 184 13.25 35.68 51.86
N SER A 185 12.58 34.71 52.48
CA SER A 185 11.57 33.86 51.84
C SER A 185 10.23 34.60 51.69
N THR A 186 9.58 34.36 50.54
CA THR A 186 8.13 34.07 50.33
C THR A 186 7.09 35.08 50.85
N VAL A 187 6.04 35.50 50.14
CA VAL A 187 5.51 35.33 48.77
C VAL A 187 4.59 36.55 48.58
N GLY A 188 4.77 37.30 47.50
CA GLY A 188 3.94 38.46 47.18
C GLY A 188 2.79 38.08 46.26
N THR A 189 1.57 38.07 46.78
CA THR A 189 0.35 38.17 45.98
C THR A 189 0.19 39.63 45.57
N ALA A 190 0.45 39.96 44.31
CA ALA A 190 0.17 41.28 43.75
C ALA A 190 -0.78 41.15 42.57
N ALA A 191 -2.04 41.48 42.84
CA ALA A 191 -3.06 41.77 41.83
C ALA A 191 -2.74 43.11 41.13
N GLN A 192 -2.81 43.13 39.80
CA GLN A 192 -2.86 44.32 38.92
C GLN A 192 -3.65 43.90 37.67
N ILE A 193 -4.98 44.07 37.58
CA ILE A 193 -5.80 45.22 37.11
C ILE A 193 -5.64 45.57 35.60
N MET A 194 -6.79 45.77 34.93
CA MET A 194 -7.06 46.56 33.69
C MET A 194 -7.00 45.78 32.35
N VAL A 195 -7.92 45.80 31.36
CA VAL A 195 -9.30 46.29 31.08
C VAL A 195 -9.74 45.55 29.78
N PRO A 196 -11.01 45.12 29.56
CA PRO A 196 -11.44 44.72 28.22
C PRO A 196 -11.84 45.96 27.39
N VAL A 197 -11.11 46.21 26.29
CA VAL A 197 -11.54 47.16 25.27
C VAL A 197 -12.67 46.53 24.48
N ILE A 198 -13.90 46.93 24.80
CA ILE A 198 -15.06 46.76 23.93
C ILE A 198 -14.90 47.80 22.82
N SER A 199 -14.49 47.35 21.63
CA SER A 199 -14.59 48.14 20.40
C SER A 199 -15.49 47.42 19.42
N CYS A 200 -16.67 47.99 19.24
CA CYS A 200 -17.66 47.65 18.24
C CYS A 200 -17.25 48.35 16.94
N LEU A 201 -16.93 47.60 15.89
CA LEU A 201 -16.88 48.12 14.53
C LEU A 201 -17.87 47.35 13.67
N LEU A 202 -18.95 48.07 13.36
CA LEU A 202 -20.06 47.70 12.50
C LEU A 202 -19.62 47.55 11.03
N GLY A 203 -20.25 46.61 10.33
CA GLY A 203 -20.31 46.54 8.85
C GLY A 203 -19.61 45.29 8.30
N ARG A 204 -20.25 44.38 7.54
CA ARG A 204 -21.51 44.38 6.79
C ARG A 204 -22.10 42.96 6.81
N LEU A 205 -23.34 42.79 7.25
CA LEU A 205 -24.53 42.53 6.41
C LEU A 205 -24.25 41.90 5.03
N VAL A 206 -24.40 40.57 4.99
CA VAL A 206 -25.17 39.78 4.02
C VAL A 206 -25.67 40.54 2.78
N LEU A 207 -25.16 40.19 1.59
CA LEU A 207 -25.86 40.33 0.31
C LEU A 207 -25.11 39.54 -0.78
N LEU A 208 -25.48 38.26 -0.96
CA LEU A 208 -25.87 37.62 -2.23
C LEU A 208 -25.82 36.09 -2.10
N GLU A 209 -26.90 35.53 -1.55
CA GLU A 209 -27.35 34.16 -1.82
C GLU A 209 -28.67 34.31 -2.59
N VAL A 210 -28.60 34.60 -3.89
CA VAL A 210 -29.70 34.30 -4.83
C VAL A 210 -29.11 34.08 -6.23
N PHE A 211 -29.57 33.03 -6.90
CA PHE A 211 -29.30 32.60 -8.27
C PHE A 211 -28.05 31.75 -8.51
N MET A 212 -28.12 30.48 -8.08
CA MET A 212 -27.94 29.35 -9.02
C MET A 212 -28.89 28.18 -8.68
N ALA A 213 -30.15 28.49 -8.35
CA ALA A 213 -31.26 27.53 -8.37
C ALA A 213 -32.04 27.58 -9.70
N THR A 214 -31.39 27.95 -10.80
CA THR A 214 -32.00 28.01 -12.14
C THR A 214 -31.36 27.08 -13.17
N VAL A 215 -30.40 26.23 -12.80
CA VAL A 215 -29.83 25.24 -13.75
C VAL A 215 -30.54 23.88 -13.71
N LEU A 216 -31.46 23.65 -12.77
CA LEU A 216 -32.18 22.37 -12.67
C LEU A 216 -33.61 22.35 -13.25
N ILE A 217 -34.11 23.45 -13.83
CA ILE A 217 -35.46 23.49 -14.46
C ILE A 217 -35.39 23.50 -16.00
N SER A 218 -34.20 23.64 -16.61
CA SER A 218 -34.09 23.75 -18.08
C SER A 218 -33.76 22.45 -18.81
N ASN A 219 -33.77 21.28 -18.16
CA ASN A 219 -33.45 20.00 -18.81
C ASN A 219 -34.53 18.91 -18.64
N ILE A 220 -35.76 19.29 -18.28
CA ILE A 220 -36.90 18.35 -18.25
C ILE A 220 -38.02 18.72 -19.23
N ASP A 221 -37.78 19.65 -20.15
CA ASP A 221 -38.71 19.87 -21.25
C ASP A 221 -37.98 20.35 -22.51
N LEU A 222 -37.51 19.37 -23.29
CA LEU A 222 -37.37 19.48 -24.74
C LEU A 222 -37.57 18.08 -25.29
N GLY A 223 -38.84 17.71 -25.42
CA GLY A 223 -39.22 16.62 -26.29
C GLY A 223 -38.81 16.90 -27.73
N TYR A 224 -38.20 15.90 -28.36
CA TYR A 224 -38.61 15.36 -29.65
C TYR A 224 -38.28 13.86 -29.66
#